data_AF-A0A0F8W5T1-F1
#
_entry.id   AF-A0A0F8W5T1-F1
#
_cell.length_a   1.000
_cell.length_b   1.000
_cell.length_c   1.000
_cell.angle_alpha   90.00
_cell.angle_beta   90.00
_cell.angle_gamma   90.00
#
_symmetry.space_group_name_H-M   'P 1'
#
loop_
_entity.id
_entity.type
_entity.pdbx_description
1 polymer ?
#
loop_
_entity_poly.entity_id
_entity_poly.type
_entity_poly.pdbx_seq_one_letter_code
_entity_poly.pdbx_strand_id
1 'polypeptide(L)'
;MAIEASLVAPAVLALMADRAEWSGTPTDLLKELTRVAGRLGIDTGDKRWPKAATWLRPRLQEVYQNLLSLGVDFVDGGRTGERRTIIIRRLDEKAVTSVTVVKGAKAIAR
;
A
#
# COMPACT_ATOMS: atom_id res chain seq x y z
N MET A 1 -10.20 15.49 12.63
CA MET A 1 -9.69 14.21 12.11
C MET A 1 -9.86 14.24 10.60
N ALA A 2 -8.81 14.59 9.88
CA ALA A 2 -8.92 14.79 8.45
C ALA A 2 -8.62 13.46 7.75
N ILE A 3 -9.69 12.76 7.36
CA ILE A 3 -9.64 11.61 6.45
C ILE A 3 -9.41 12.20 5.05
N GLU A 4 -8.29 12.89 4.85
CA GLU A 4 -8.05 13.62 3.60
C GLU A 4 -7.70 12.63 2.50
N ALA A 5 -8.73 12.27 1.71
CA ALA A 5 -8.69 11.68 0.38
C ALA A 5 -7.26 11.39 -0.12
N SER A 6 -6.68 10.29 0.35
CA SER A 6 -5.37 9.88 -0.11
C SER A 6 -5.54 9.42 -1.55
N LEU A 7 -4.89 10.15 -2.47
CA LEU A 7 -4.86 9.84 -3.89
C LEU A 7 -4.20 8.47 -4.18
N VAL A 8 -3.46 7.93 -3.20
CA VAL A 8 -2.76 6.64 -3.31
C VAL A 8 -3.73 5.46 -3.23
N ALA A 9 -4.76 5.53 -2.38
CA ALA A 9 -5.71 4.43 -2.22
C ALA A 9 -6.43 4.04 -3.53
N PRO A 10 -7.06 4.96 -4.29
CA PRO A 10 -7.69 4.61 -5.56
C PRO A 10 -6.66 4.13 -6.60
N ALA A 11 -5.43 4.66 -6.59
CA ALA A 11 -4.38 4.18 -7.48
C ALA A 11 -3.95 2.73 -7.15
N VAL A 12 -3.87 2.36 -5.86
CA VAL A 12 -3.59 0.99 -5.43
C VAL A 12 -4.73 0.05 -5.82
N LEU A 13 -5.98 0.45 -5.60
CA LEU A 13 -7.15 -0.35 -5.99
C LEU A 13 -7.19 -0.60 -7.49
N ALA A 14 -6.97 0.44 -8.30
CA ALA A 14 -6.91 0.30 -9.74
C ALA A 14 -5.70 -0.52 -10.21
N LEU A 15 -4.55 -0.41 -9.53
CA LEU A 15 -3.40 -1.28 -9.80
C LEU A 15 -3.75 -2.75 -9.55
N MET A 16 -4.46 -3.02 -8.45
CA MET A 16 -4.90 -4.36 -8.04
C MET A 16 -6.17 -4.85 -8.75
N ALA A 17 -6.83 -4.02 -9.57
CA ALA A 17 -8.06 -4.40 -10.25
C ALA A 17 -7.85 -5.59 -11.19
N ASP A 18 -6.73 -5.59 -11.94
CA ASP A 18 -6.39 -6.62 -12.92
C ASP A 18 -5.35 -7.64 -12.40
N ARG A 19 -4.99 -7.61 -11.11
CA ARG A 19 -3.98 -8.51 -10.53
C ARG A 19 -4.35 -8.97 -9.12
N ALA A 20 -4.10 -10.25 -8.83
CA ALA A 20 -4.35 -10.81 -7.50
C ALA A 20 -3.26 -10.40 -6.48
N GLU A 21 -2.01 -10.34 -6.94
CA GLU A 21 -0.85 -10.00 -6.12
C GLU A 21 0.09 -9.06 -6.90
N TRP A 22 0.76 -8.19 -6.16
CA TRP A 22 1.87 -7.39 -6.64
C TRP A 22 3.04 -7.49 -5.66
N SER A 23 4.25 -7.71 -6.16
CA SER A 23 5.48 -7.73 -5.37
C SER A 23 6.57 -6.91 -6.05
N GLY A 24 7.26 -6.07 -5.30
CA GLY A 24 8.37 -5.29 -5.87
C GLY A 24 8.97 -4.31 -4.89
N THR A 25 9.94 -3.52 -5.34
CA THR A 25 10.52 -2.48 -4.48
C THR A 25 9.56 -1.29 -4.33
N PRO A 26 9.64 -0.51 -3.25
CA PRO A 26 8.85 0.72 -3.09
C PRO A 26 8.99 1.69 -4.29
N THR A 27 10.15 1.68 -4.95
CA THR A 27 10.40 2.49 -6.15
C THR A 27 9.61 1.99 -7.35
N ASP A 28 9.58 0.67 -7.55
CA ASP A 28 8.80 0.06 -8.63
C ASP A 28 7.31 0.24 -8.39
N LEU A 29 6.86 0.09 -7.13
CA LEU A 29 5.48 0.36 -6.76
C LEU A 29 5.08 1.78 -7.12
N LEU A 30 5.91 2.76 -6.76
CA LEU A 30 5.61 4.17 -7.06
C LEU A 30 5.51 4.41 -8.57
N LYS A 31 6.39 3.82 -9.39
CA LYS A 31 6.32 3.95 -10.85
C LYS A 31 5.03 3.37 -11.42
N GLU A 32 4.63 2.20 -10.95
CA GLU A 32 3.38 1.56 -11.36
C GLU A 32 2.16 2.38 -10.93
N LEU A 33 2.13 2.85 -9.67
CA LEU A 33 1.07 3.70 -9.16
C LEU A 33 0.97 5.01 -9.93
N THR A 34 2.08 5.65 -10.29
CA THR A 34 2.10 6.88 -11.10
C THR A 34 1.53 6.62 -12.50
N ARG A 35 1.83 5.47 -13.11
CA ARG A 35 1.25 5.07 -14.41
C ARG A 35 -0.27 4.89 -14.32
N VAL A 36 -0.75 4.22 -13.27
CA VAL A 36 -2.19 4.03 -13.04
C VAL A 36 -2.89 5.34 -12.69
N ALA A 37 -2.26 6.19 -11.87
CA ALA A 37 -2.76 7.51 -11.53
C ALA A 37 -2.97 8.40 -12.76
N GLY A 38 -2.03 8.37 -13.71
CA GLY A 38 -2.18 9.07 -14.98
C GLY A 38 -3.42 8.61 -15.77
N ARG A 39 -3.75 7.30 -15.73
CA ARG A 39 -4.97 6.77 -16.37
C ARG A 39 -6.25 7.17 -15.64
N LEU A 40 -6.18 7.30 -14.31
CA LEU A 40 -7.29 7.73 -13.47
C LEU A 40 -7.50 9.25 -13.47
N GLY A 41 -6.61 10.03 -14.10
CA GLY A 41 -6.64 11.50 -14.03
C GLY A 41 -6.26 12.04 -12.66
N ILE A 42 -5.51 11.27 -11.86
CA ILE A 42 -5.03 11.70 -10.55
C ILE A 42 -3.80 12.59 -10.72
N ASP A 43 -3.82 13.77 -10.10
CA ASP A 43 -2.67 14.67 -10.09
C ASP A 43 -1.54 14.14 -9.20
N THR A 44 -0.52 13.57 -9.83
CA THR A 44 0.70 13.09 -9.16
C THR A 44 1.65 14.21 -8.71
N GLY A 45 1.39 15.47 -9.10
CA GLY A 45 2.08 16.66 -8.61
C GLY A 45 1.59 17.14 -7.24
N ASP A 46 0.42 16.67 -6.82
CA ASP A 46 -0.21 17.06 -5.56
C ASP A 46 0.63 16.66 -4.33
N LYS A 47 0.55 17.46 -3.26
CA LYS A 47 1.23 17.17 -1.99
C LYS A 47 0.78 15.87 -1.35
N ARG A 48 -0.44 15.41 -1.65
CA ARG A 48 -1.04 14.16 -1.18
C ARG A 48 -0.46 12.94 -1.89
N TRP A 49 0.18 13.12 -3.03
CA TRP A 49 0.86 12.07 -3.79
C TRP A 49 2.32 11.90 -3.31
N PRO A 50 2.78 10.67 -3.06
CA PRO A 50 4.14 10.41 -2.58
C PRO A 50 5.16 10.74 -3.68
N LYS A 51 5.96 11.78 -3.47
CA LYS A 51 7.03 12.19 -4.42
C LYS A 51 8.27 11.30 -4.38
N ALA A 52 8.40 10.48 -3.33
CA ALA A 52 9.50 9.53 -3.20
C ALA A 52 9.00 8.21 -2.64
N ALA A 53 9.68 7.13 -3.01
CA ALA A 53 9.37 5.77 -2.57
C ALA A 53 9.38 5.62 -1.03
N THR A 54 10.20 6.40 -0.33
CA THR A 54 10.24 6.45 1.15
C THR A 54 8.93 6.91 1.76
N TRP A 55 8.21 7.84 1.11
CA TRP A 55 6.92 8.36 1.58
C TRP A 55 5.75 7.44 1.25
N LEU A 56 5.96 6.46 0.38
CA LEU A 56 4.90 5.54 -0.02
C LEU A 56 4.43 4.68 1.15
N ARG A 57 5.36 4.16 1.97
CA ARG A 57 5.04 3.31 3.12
C ARG A 57 4.18 4.01 4.18
N PRO A 58 4.55 5.18 4.72
CA PRO A 58 3.66 5.90 5.66
C PRO A 58 2.32 6.24 5.01
N ARG A 59 2.29 6.59 3.72
CA ARG A 59 1.04 6.90 3.02
C ARG A 59 0.12 5.69 2.83
N LEU A 60 0.70 4.52 2.56
CA LEU A 60 -0.01 3.23 2.54
C LEU A 60 -0.54 2.87 3.93
N GLN A 61 0.26 3.09 4.97
CA GLN A 61 -0.14 2.82 6.35
C GLN A 61 -1.36 3.67 6.78
N GLU A 62 -1.41 4.94 6.37
CA GLU A 62 -2.55 5.83 6.64
C GLU A 62 -3.84 5.33 5.99
N VAL A 63 -3.75 4.79 4.77
CA VAL A 63 -4.92 4.24 4.06
C VAL A 63 -5.13 2.76 4.30
N TYR A 64 -4.30 2.13 5.13
CA TYR A 64 -4.25 0.68 5.30
C TYR A 64 -5.62 0.12 5.68
N GLN A 65 -6.26 0.72 6.69
CA GLN A 65 -7.57 0.27 7.16
C GLN A 65 -8.65 0.38 6.07
N ASN A 66 -8.57 1.40 5.22
CA ASN A 66 -9.49 1.58 4.10
C ASN A 66 -9.23 0.53 3.02
N LEU A 67 -7.97 0.27 2.67
CA LEU A 67 -7.60 -0.78 1.72
C LEU A 67 -8.05 -2.16 2.21
N LEU A 68 -7.81 -2.45 3.49
CA LEU A 68 -8.18 -3.73 4.11
C LEU A 68 -9.70 -3.93 4.09
N SER A 69 -10.47 -2.87 4.38
CA SER A 69 -11.95 -2.89 4.28
C SER A 69 -12.45 -3.11 2.85
N LEU A 70 -11.63 -2.79 1.85
CA LEU A 70 -11.90 -3.03 0.42
C LEU A 70 -11.28 -4.35 -0.08
N GLY A 71 -10.79 -5.21 0.83
CA GLY A 71 -10.21 -6.49 0.48
C GLY A 71 -8.82 -6.39 -0.16
N VAL A 72 -8.02 -5.38 0.22
CA VAL A 72 -6.62 -5.26 -0.21
C VAL A 72 -5.72 -5.16 1.01
N ASP A 73 -4.78 -6.10 1.12
CA ASP A 73 -3.75 -6.13 2.16
C ASP A 73 -2.39 -5.72 1.58
N PHE A 74 -1.55 -5.10 2.39
CA PHE A 74 -0.14 -4.90 2.05
C PHE A 74 0.75 -5.34 3.21
N VAL A 75 1.85 -5.98 2.87
CA VAL A 75 2.86 -6.46 3.82
C VAL A 75 4.26 -6.17 3.33
N ASP A 76 5.19 -6.02 4.27
CA ASP A 76 6.61 -5.96 3.93
C ASP A 76 7.07 -7.36 3.49
N GLY A 77 7.49 -7.49 2.22
CA GLY A 77 8.02 -8.73 1.63
C GLY A 77 9.47 -9.02 2.01
N GLY A 78 9.93 -8.53 3.16
CA GLY A 78 11.31 -8.68 3.63
C GLY A 78 12.36 -7.95 2.77
N ARG A 79 13.59 -8.48 2.79
CA ARG A 79 14.70 -8.00 1.96
C ARG A 79 14.99 -9.04 0.88
N THR A 80 14.83 -8.65 -0.37
CA THR A 80 15.32 -9.44 -1.50
C THR A 80 16.68 -8.86 -1.91
N GLY A 81 17.75 -9.49 -1.43
CA GLY A 81 19.10 -8.92 -1.49
C GLY A 81 19.23 -7.65 -0.62
N GLU A 82 19.69 -6.55 -1.20
CA GLU A 82 19.92 -5.30 -0.46
C GLU A 82 18.66 -4.44 -0.29
N ARG A 83 17.60 -4.67 -1.09
CA ARG A 83 16.42 -3.80 -1.16
C ARG A 83 15.22 -4.39 -0.44
N ARG A 84 14.45 -3.51 0.22
CA ARG A 84 13.17 -3.89 0.84
C ARG A 84 12.11 -4.07 -0.24
N THR A 85 11.30 -5.10 -0.10
CA THR A 85 10.19 -5.43 -0.99
C THR A 85 8.86 -5.17 -0.30
N ILE A 86 7.87 -4.71 -1.04
CA ILE A 86 6.47 -4.58 -0.62
C ILE A 86 5.67 -5.61 -1.40
N ILE A 87 4.76 -6.29 -0.72
CA ILE A 87 3.80 -7.20 -1.33
C ILE A 87 2.40 -6.64 -1.06
N ILE A 88 1.60 -6.51 -2.11
CA ILE A 88 0.19 -6.11 -2.04
C ILE A 88 -0.63 -7.27 -2.58
N ARG A 89 -1.68 -7.67 -1.88
CA ARG A 89 -2.53 -8.79 -2.27
C ARG A 89 -4.00 -8.45 -2.12
N ARG A 90 -4.81 -8.97 -3.02
CA ARG A 90 -6.25 -8.98 -2.85
C ARG A 90 -6.63 -10.09 -1.87
N LEU A 91 -7.46 -9.73 -0.92
CA LEU A 91 -8.18 -10.64 -0.05
C LEU A 91 -9.51 -10.94 -0.76
N ASP A 92 -9.50 -11.88 -1.69
CA ASP A 92 -10.74 -12.53 -2.09
C ASP A 92 -11.41 -13.16 -0.85
N GLU A 93 -12.75 -13.19 -0.87
CA GLU A 93 -13.67 -13.41 0.27
C GLU A 93 -13.36 -14.65 1.14
N LYS A 94 -12.51 -15.57 0.67
CA LYS A 94 -12.01 -16.71 1.45
C LYS A 94 -10.96 -16.40 2.52
N ALA A 95 -10.40 -15.19 2.59
CA ALA A 95 -9.29 -14.87 3.50
C ALA A 95 -9.65 -14.05 4.76
N VAL A 96 -10.94 -13.79 5.03
CA VAL A 96 -11.41 -12.99 6.19
C VAL A 96 -11.44 -13.81 7.50
N THR A 97 -10.38 -14.57 7.80
CA THR A 97 -10.28 -15.29 9.10
C THR A 97 -8.86 -15.26 9.70
N SER A 98 -7.92 -14.47 9.18
CA SER A 98 -6.55 -14.47 9.74
C SER A 98 -5.95 -13.12 10.10
N VAL A 99 -6.63 -11.99 9.91
CA VAL A 99 -6.06 -10.67 10.31
C VAL A 99 -6.54 -10.28 11.71
N THR A 100 -6.20 -11.07 12.72
CA THR A 100 -6.19 -10.62 14.13
C THR A 100 -5.04 -11.27 14.91
N VAL A 101 -3.85 -11.40 14.31
CA VAL A 101 -2.65 -11.69 15.12
C VAL A 101 -1.40 -11.07 14.49
N VAL A 102 -1.19 -9.77 14.69
CA VAL A 102 0.15 -9.17 14.93
C VAL A 102 -0.02 -7.71 15.36
N LYS A 103 -0.55 -7.51 16.57
CA LYS A 103 -0.27 -6.31 17.35
C LYS A 103 0.58 -6.75 18.54
N GLY A 104 1.88 -6.93 18.31
CA GLY A 104 2.78 -7.46 19.33
C GLY A 104 4.22 -7.00 19.13
N ALA A 105 4.74 -6.36 20.17
CA ALA A 105 6.14 -6.05 20.43
C ALA A 105 6.74 -4.77 19.80
N LYS A 106 6.31 -3.61 20.30
CA LYS A 106 7.30 -2.60 20.71
C LYS A 106 7.46 -2.72 22.24
N ALA A 107 8.39 -3.56 22.66
CA ALA A 107 8.83 -3.60 24.05
C ALA A 107 9.61 -2.33 24.35
N ILE A 108 9.00 -1.49 25.17
CA ILE A 108 9.62 -0.44 25.96
C ILE A 108 10.44 -1.16 27.05
N ALA A 109 11.74 -0.89 27.12
CA ALA A 109 12.54 -1.17 28.30
C ALA A 109 13.51 0.00 28.51
N ARG A 110 13.78 0.23 29.78
CA ARG A 110 14.02 1.49 30.48
C ARG A 110 15.50 1.84 30.60
#